data_AF-A0A3B8I4B2-F1
#
_entry.id   AF-A0A3B8I4B2-F1
#
_cell.length_a   1.000
_cell.length_b   1.000
_cell.length_c   1.000
_cell.angle_alpha   90.00
_cell.angle_beta   90.00
_cell.angle_gamma   90.00
#
_symmetry.space_group_name_H-M   'P 1'
#
loop_
_entity.id
_entity.type
_entity.pdbx_description
1 polymer ?
#
loop_
_entity_poly.entity_id
_entity_poly.type
_entity_poly.pdbx_seq_one_letter_code
_entity_poly.pdbx_strand_id
1 'polypeptide(L)'
;MAKNTFKVRHPNEDQKPGLWARMESALSLDKIFEEGLPVRYLPKVLFLLVIGVFYIGNNHYGENTLRKIDRIEEEVEDLRADYTTLKADLMFKTKQSEVAKRVANMGLEESLIPPTKIEVKGDE
;
A
#
# COMPACT_ATOMS: atom_id res chain seq x y z
N MET A 1 -9.61 -22.17 40.83
CA MET A 1 -10.11 -20.78 40.95
C MET A 1 -8.91 -19.89 41.23
N ALA A 2 -8.48 -19.06 40.27
CA ALA A 2 -7.36 -18.15 40.48
C ALA A 2 -7.87 -16.85 41.11
N LYS A 3 -7.37 -16.48 42.29
CA LYS A 3 -7.68 -15.20 42.94
C LYS A 3 -6.78 -14.12 42.34
N ASN A 4 -7.38 -13.09 41.74
CA ASN A 4 -6.67 -11.90 41.26
C ASN A 4 -6.09 -11.13 42.44
N THR A 5 -4.78 -10.87 42.42
CA THR A 5 -4.10 -10.00 43.38
C THR A 5 -4.03 -8.58 42.80
N PHE A 6 -4.52 -7.59 43.57
CA PHE A 6 -4.55 -6.19 43.16
C PHE A 6 -3.14 -5.60 43.30
N LYS A 7 -2.59 -5.09 42.20
CA LYS A 7 -1.28 -4.43 42.18
C LYS A 7 -1.41 -3.04 42.80
N VAL A 8 -0.94 -2.88 44.04
CA VAL A 8 -0.86 -1.59 44.74
C VAL A 8 0.20 -0.72 44.06
N ARG A 9 -0.19 0.49 43.66
CA ARG A 9 0.66 1.46 42.95
C ARG A 9 1.48 2.26 43.98
N HIS A 10 2.80 2.10 43.97
CA HIS A 10 3.71 3.01 44.69
C HIS A 10 3.74 4.38 43.98
N PRO A 11 3.77 5.51 44.71
CA PRO A 11 3.92 6.83 44.13
C PRO A 11 5.41 7.16 43.92
N ASN A 12 5.69 7.84 42.81
CA ASN A 12 6.92 8.57 42.48
C ASN A 12 8.18 7.73 42.26
N GLU A 13 8.36 7.33 41.00
CA GLU A 13 9.66 7.00 40.43
C GLU A 13 9.94 8.07 39.36
N ASP A 14 11.01 8.83 39.58
CA ASP A 14 11.44 9.96 38.75
C ASP A 14 11.49 9.54 37.27
N GLN A 15 10.55 10.07 36.49
CA GLN A 15 10.56 9.88 35.04
C GLN A 15 11.84 10.52 34.51
N LYS A 16 12.81 9.67 34.16
CA LYS A 16 14.02 10.05 33.43
C LYS A 16 13.61 11.00 32.30
N PRO A 17 14.28 12.14 32.13
CA PRO A 17 13.83 13.14 31.17
C PRO A 17 13.81 12.50 29.78
N GLY A 18 12.60 12.29 29.26
CA GLY A 18 12.40 11.85 27.88
C GLY A 18 13.03 12.86 26.93
N LEU A 19 13.18 12.49 25.65
CA LEU A 19 13.75 13.37 24.64
C LEU A 19 13.05 14.74 24.60
N TRP A 20 11.75 14.77 24.95
CA TRP A 20 10.96 15.98 25.15
C TRP A 20 11.46 16.86 26.30
N ALA A 21 11.67 16.31 27.50
CA ALA A 21 12.14 17.07 28.64
C ALA A 21 13.57 17.61 28.43
N ARG A 22 14.41 16.87 27.69
CA ARG A 22 15.75 17.35 27.31
C ARG A 22 15.72 18.45 26.24
N MET A 23 14.74 18.41 25.34
CA MET A 23 14.53 19.47 24.36
C MET A 23 13.99 20.75 25.01
N GLU A 24 13.04 20.62 25.94
CA GLU A 24 12.46 21.75 26.68
C GLU A 24 13.50 22.46 27.54
N SER A 25 14.35 21.69 28.23
CA SER A 25 15.44 22.23 29.04
C SER A 25 16.55 22.87 28.20
N ALA A 26 16.90 22.29 27.05
CA ALA A 26 17.90 22.86 26.13
C ALA A 26 17.41 24.13 25.44
N LEU A 27 16.11 24.26 25.19
CA LEU A 27 15.50 25.46 24.61
C LEU A 27 15.17 26.54 25.64
N SER A 28 15.44 26.31 26.94
CA SER A 28 15.19 27.28 28.02
C SER A 28 13.81 27.95 27.94
N LEU A 29 12.81 27.19 27.48
CA LEU A 29 11.46 27.69 27.25
C LEU A 29 10.90 28.29 28.55
N ASP A 30 11.11 27.62 29.69
CA ASP A 30 10.70 28.09 31.03
C ASP A 30 11.17 29.52 31.33
N LYS A 31 12.44 29.82 31.05
CA LYS A 31 13.01 31.15 31.30
C LYS A 31 12.46 32.20 30.34
N ILE A 32 12.21 31.82 29.08
CA ILE A 32 11.63 32.69 28.06
C ILE A 32 10.15 33.02 28.37
N PHE A 33 9.43 32.08 28.99
CA PHE A 33 8.06 32.29 29.46
C PHE A 33 7.99 33.15 30.73
N GLU A 34 8.95 33.01 31.66
CA GLU A 34 9.05 33.85 32.86
C GLU A 34 9.48 35.29 32.58
N GLU A 35 10.48 35.51 31.71
CA GLU A 35 10.97 36.86 31.35
C GLU A 35 10.10 37.56 30.28
N GLY A 36 9.14 36.82 29.69
CA GLY A 36 8.27 37.30 28.63
C GLY A 36 8.95 37.33 27.25
N LEU A 37 8.24 36.83 26.22
CA LEU A 37 8.75 36.80 24.85
C LEU A 37 8.98 38.22 24.31
N PRO A 38 10.21 38.57 23.88
CA PRO A 38 10.45 39.87 23.24
C PRO A 38 9.62 39.96 21.94
N VAL A 39 8.81 41.00 21.82
CA VAL A 39 7.84 41.22 20.70
C VAL A 39 8.51 41.11 19.32
N ARG A 40 9.81 41.38 19.23
CA ARG A 40 10.64 41.27 18.01
C ARG A 40 10.73 39.85 17.44
N TYR A 41 10.64 38.81 18.29
CA TYR A 41 10.77 37.40 17.85
C TYR A 41 9.42 36.73 17.62
N LEU A 42 8.33 37.31 18.11
CA LEU A 42 6.96 36.83 17.95
C LEU A 42 6.59 36.48 16.49
N PRO A 43 6.85 37.34 15.47
CA PRO A 43 6.52 37.00 14.08
C PRO A 43 7.35 35.84 13.52
N LYS A 44 8.59 35.63 14.02
CA LYS A 44 9.45 34.52 13.57
C LYS A 44 8.99 33.18 14.14
N VAL A 45 8.59 33.16 15.41
CA VAL A 45 8.04 31.96 16.06
C VAL A 45 6.71 31.57 15.42
N LEU A 46 5.84 32.56 15.15
CA LEU A 46 4.57 32.33 14.47
C LEU A 46 4.77 31.76 13.06
N PHE A 47 5.77 32.23 12.32
CA PHE A 47 6.12 31.67 11.02
C PHE A 47 6.54 30.19 11.10
N LEU A 48 7.37 29.82 12.09
CA LEU A 48 7.75 28.43 12.30
C LEU A 48 6.57 27.56 12.72
N LEU A 49 5.66 28.08 13.54
CA LEU A 49 4.44 27.40 13.93
C LEU A 49 3.56 27.11 12.70
N VAL A 50 3.39 28.09 11.81
CA VAL A 50 2.63 27.92 10.56
C VAL A 50 3.25 26.83 9.68
N ILE A 51 4.57 26.81 9.54
CA ILE A 51 5.28 25.74 8.81
C ILE A 51 5.05 24.39 9.49
N GLY A 52 5.13 24.32 10.83
CA GLY A 52 4.90 23.09 11.58
C GLY A 52 3.49 22.52 11.38
N VAL A 53 2.46 23.38 11.45
CA VAL A 53 1.07 23.00 11.20
C VAL A 53 0.89 22.55 9.75
N PHE A 54 1.46 23.29 8.79
CA PHE A 54 1.43 22.92 7.38
C PHE A 54 2.08 21.55 7.15
N TYR A 55 3.23 21.28 7.77
CA TYR A 55 3.93 20.01 7.67
C TYR A 55 3.09 18.84 8.20
N ILE A 56 2.48 18.99 9.39
CA ILE A 56 1.60 17.96 9.98
C ILE A 56 0.40 17.70 9.05
N GLY A 57 -0.20 18.76 8.50
CA GLY A 57 -1.30 18.64 7.55
C GLY A 57 -0.92 17.88 6.28
N ASN A 58 0.25 18.18 5.70
CA ASN A 58 0.76 17.47 4.52
C ASN A 58 1.06 16.00 4.84
N ASN A 59 1.64 15.72 5.99
CA ASN A 59 1.91 14.35 6.43
C ASN A 59 0.61 13.53 6.54
N HIS A 60 -0.44 14.12 7.12
CA HIS A 60 -1.74 13.44 7.23
C HIS A 60 -2.37 13.16 5.85
N TYR A 61 -2.22 14.08 4.90
CA TYR A 61 -2.67 13.85 3.52
C TYR A 61 -1.88 12.72 2.83
N GLY A 62 -0.57 12.66 3.07
CA GLY A 62 0.29 11.56 2.60
C GLY A 62 -0.14 10.21 3.14
N GLU A 63 -0.42 10.11 4.44
CA GLU A 63 -0.85 8.86 5.08
C GLU A 63 -2.19 8.36 4.52
N ASN A 64 -3.16 9.26 4.31
CA ASN A 64 -4.43 8.89 3.71
C ASN A 64 -4.28 8.44 2.25
N THR A 65 -3.31 9.00 1.52
CA THR A 65 -3.01 8.60 0.14
C THR A 65 -2.34 7.23 0.12
N LEU A 66 -1.40 6.97 1.03
CA LEU A 66 -0.73 5.68 1.15
C LEU A 66 -1.74 4.56 1.42
N ARG A 67 -2.65 4.76 2.38
CA ARG A 67 -3.73 3.79 2.67
C ARG A 67 -4.66 3.53 1.48
N LYS A 68 -4.82 4.49 0.57
CA LYS A 68 -5.61 4.29 -0.67
C LYS A 68 -4.83 3.47 -1.68
N ILE A 69 -3.53 3.72 -1.81
CA ILE A 69 -2.64 2.97 -2.69
C ILE A 69 -2.66 1.49 -2.27
N ASP A 70 -2.48 1.20 -0.99
CA ASP A 70 -2.46 -0.18 -0.48
C ASP A 70 -3.75 -0.95 -0.83
N ARG A 71 -4.92 -0.31 -0.70
CA ARG A 71 -6.21 -0.93 -1.05
C ARG A 71 -6.35 -1.20 -2.55
N ILE A 72 -5.95 -0.23 -3.37
CA ILE A 72 -6.02 -0.37 -4.83
C ILE A 72 -5.05 -1.46 -5.29
N GLU A 73 -3.88 -1.58 -4.66
CA GLU A 73 -2.92 -2.63 -4.96
C GLU A 73 -3.48 -4.04 -4.67
N GLU A 74 -4.16 -4.21 -3.53
CA GLU A 74 -4.88 -5.45 -3.19
C GLU A 74 -5.96 -5.78 -4.24
N GLU A 75 -6.79 -4.79 -4.63
CA GLU A 75 -7.81 -4.99 -5.67
C GLU A 75 -7.21 -5.38 -7.04
N VAL A 76 -6.05 -4.82 -7.39
CA VAL A 76 -5.35 -5.14 -8.64
C VAL A 76 -4.75 -6.55 -8.59
N GLU A 77 -4.23 -6.98 -7.44
CA GLU A 77 -3.71 -8.33 -7.26
C GLU A 77 -4.83 -9.38 -7.38
N ASP A 78 -5.96 -9.15 -6.74
CA ASP A 78 -7.15 -10.01 -6.86
C ASP A 78 -7.63 -10.12 -8.32
N LEU A 79 -7.77 -8.98 -9.01
CA LEU A 79 -8.19 -8.96 -10.41
C LEU A 79 -7.19 -9.70 -11.32
N ARG A 80 -5.90 -9.61 -11.01
CA ARG A 80 -4.83 -10.32 -11.74
C ARG A 80 -4.92 -11.83 -11.50
N ALA A 81 -5.25 -12.28 -10.29
CA ALA A 81 -5.45 -13.68 -9.98
C ALA A 81 -6.66 -14.25 -10.75
N ASP A 82 -7.77 -13.51 -10.78
CA ASP A 82 -8.97 -13.88 -11.53
C ASP A 82 -8.71 -13.97 -13.03
N TYR A 83 -8.04 -12.97 -13.60
CA TYR A 83 -7.66 -12.97 -15.01
C TYR A 83 -6.79 -14.19 -15.35
N THR A 84 -5.82 -14.51 -14.49
CA THR A 84 -4.90 -15.62 -14.71
C THR A 84 -5.64 -16.96 -14.70
N THR A 85 -6.57 -17.14 -13.75
CA THR A 85 -7.42 -18.32 -13.66
C THR A 85 -8.33 -18.45 -14.88
N LEU A 86 -9.04 -17.38 -15.26
CA LEU A 86 -9.94 -17.38 -16.41
C LEU A 86 -9.18 -17.65 -17.72
N LYS A 87 -7.98 -17.08 -17.86
CA LYS A 87 -7.10 -17.34 -19.00
C LYS A 87 -6.67 -18.79 -19.06
N ALA A 88 -6.30 -19.40 -17.94
CA ALA A 88 -5.95 -20.81 -17.88
C ALA A 88 -7.12 -21.72 -18.31
N ASP A 89 -8.33 -21.43 -17.83
CA ASP A 89 -9.55 -22.12 -18.23
C ASP A 89 -9.84 -21.97 -19.72
N LEU A 90 -9.68 -20.77 -20.26
CA LEU A 90 -9.84 -20.52 -21.70
C LEU A 90 -8.81 -21.32 -22.49
N MET A 91 -7.54 -21.30 -22.09
CA MET A 91 -6.48 -22.07 -22.76
C MET A 91 -6.78 -23.57 -22.74
N PHE A 92 -7.28 -24.09 -21.61
CA PHE A 92 -7.69 -25.48 -21.50
C PHE A 92 -8.85 -25.81 -22.46
N LYS A 93 -9.90 -24.97 -22.49
CA LYS A 93 -11.06 -25.15 -23.37
C LYS A 93 -10.73 -25.01 -24.86
N THR A 94 -9.74 -24.18 -25.21
CA THR A 94 -9.32 -23.93 -26.60
C THR A 94 -8.25 -24.92 -27.07
N LYS A 95 -7.70 -25.75 -26.18
CA LYS A 95 -6.71 -26.76 -26.52
C LYS A 95 -7.29 -27.73 -27.55
N GLN A 96 -6.58 -27.94 -28.65
CA GLN A 96 -7.01 -28.79 -29.78
C GLN A 96 -7.49 -30.17 -29.31
N SER A 97 -6.74 -30.83 -28.43
CA SER A 97 -7.12 -32.14 -27.87
C SER A 97 -8.44 -32.14 -27.08
N GLU A 98 -8.75 -31.03 -26.37
CA GLU A 98 -10.02 -30.92 -25.62
C GLU A 98 -11.18 -30.57 -26.55
N VAL A 99 -10.92 -29.76 -27.59
CA VAL A 99 -11.90 -29.47 -28.64
C VAL A 99 -12.24 -30.74 -29.41
N ALA A 100 -11.23 -31.51 -29.86
CA ALA A 100 -11.39 -32.79 -30.55
C ALA A 100 -12.26 -33.79 -29.78
N LYS A 101 -12.00 -33.96 -28.47
CA LYS A 101 -12.85 -34.81 -27.61
C LYS A 101 -14.31 -34.34 -27.56
N ARG A 102 -14.56 -33.03 -27.53
CA ARG A 102 -15.92 -32.47 -27.49
C ARG A 102 -16.66 -32.62 -28.81
N VAL A 103 -15.95 -32.50 -29.93
CA VAL A 103 -16.52 -32.60 -31.28
C VAL A 103 -16.56 -34.03 -31.83
N ALA A 104 -15.97 -35.00 -31.12
CA ALA A 104 -15.98 -36.42 -31.50
C ALA A 104 -17.40 -36.97 -31.71
N ASN A 105 -18.36 -36.55 -30.88
CA ASN A 105 -19.77 -36.93 -31.03
C ASN A 105 -20.44 -36.35 -32.30
N MET A 106 -19.83 -35.34 -32.92
CA MET A 106 -20.28 -34.73 -34.18
C MET A 106 -19.57 -35.32 -35.41
N GLY A 107 -18.70 -36.32 -35.22
CA GLY A 107 -17.99 -37.00 -36.32
C GLY A 107 -16.87 -36.17 -36.97
N LEU A 108 -16.37 -35.14 -36.29
CA LEU A 108 -15.27 -34.29 -36.75
C LEU A 108 -13.92 -34.85 -36.30
N GLU A 109 -12.96 -34.99 -37.23
CA GLU A 109 -11.62 -35.53 -36.98
C GLU A 109 -10.53 -34.46 -37.13
N GLU A 110 -9.45 -34.59 -36.35
CA GLU A 110 -8.30 -33.67 -36.45
C GLU A 110 -7.53 -33.92 -37.75
N SER A 111 -7.23 -32.85 -38.49
CA SER A 111 -6.34 -32.93 -39.65
C SER A 111 -4.89 -33.07 -39.21
N LEU A 112 -4.36 -34.29 -39.29
CA LEU A 112 -2.95 -34.60 -39.00
C LEU A 112 -2.00 -34.22 -40.15
N ILE A 113 -2.56 -33.90 -41.32
CA ILE A 113 -1.80 -33.61 -42.54
C ILE A 113 -1.65 -32.08 -42.66
N PRO A 114 -0.43 -31.54 -42.77
CA PRO A 114 -0.23 -30.12 -42.99
C PRO A 114 -0.79 -29.69 -44.37
N PRO A 115 -1.39 -28.51 -44.48
CA PRO A 115 -1.94 -28.02 -45.75
C PRO A 115 -0.83 -27.80 -46.78
N THR A 116 -1.07 -28.21 -48.01
CA THR A 116 -0.12 -28.00 -49.12
C THR A 116 -0.18 -26.54 -49.56
N LYS A 117 0.95 -25.83 -49.51
CA LYS A 117 1.06 -24.48 -50.07
C LYS A 117 1.03 -24.58 -51.59
N ILE A 118 -0.02 -24.05 -52.21
CA ILE A 118 -0.12 -23.95 -53.67
C ILE A 118 0.68 -22.71 -54.09
N GLU A 119 1.87 -22.92 -54.63
CA GLU A 119 2.63 -21.84 -55.27
C GLU A 119 2.20 -21.73 -56.72
N VAL A 120 1.53 -20.62 -57.05
CA VAL A 120 1.21 -20.27 -58.44
C VAL A 120 2.53 -19.90 -59.10
N LYS A 121 3.07 -20.79 -59.94
CA LYS A 121 4.12 -20.39 -60.88
C LYS A 121 3.47 -19.41 -61.83
N GLY A 122 3.92 -18.15 -61.78
CA GLY A 122 3.57 -17.18 -62.82
C GLY A 122 4.06 -17.73 -64.15
N ASP A 123 3.13 -17.89 -65.08
CA ASP A 123 3.45 -18.17 -66.47
C ASP A 123 4.37 -17.03 -66.98
N GLU A 124 5.51 -17.41 -67.56
CA GLU A 124 6.35 -16.50 -68.35
C GLU A 124 5.58 -15.94 -69.55
#